data_AF-A0A7C0UW13-F1
#
_entry.id   AF-A0A7C0UW13-F1
#
_cell.length_a   1.000
_cell.length_b   1.000
_cell.length_c   1.000
_cell.angle_alpha   90.00
_cell.angle_beta   90.00
_cell.angle_gamma   90.00
#
_symmetry.space_group_name_H-M   'P 1'
#
loop_
_entity.id
_entity.type
_entity.pdbx_description
1 polymer ?
#
loop_
_entity_poly.entity_id
_entity_poly.type
_entity_poly.pdbx_seq_one_letter_code
_entity_poly.pdbx_strand_id
1 'polypeptide(L)'
;MNRNKAICTLIFAASAAVFVAQNIAYFLRNPQFVDQFSTVWLLSGIVQSRMPFLVGLKESVFYETFYPPYPYFLFHILIRAFGLHLWLFRWLNWLYWLSGAVICVLVARAVAKDALGCTAAVFLLLSGASITLAKSMPLEAPFIVLVPAVMLAVHSSRSFLRRSPSIAAGALAGLGLLVKWSFAAYLFGFVALYAIAGWMRHRKTALVNILLFCLAATLAAGWWYLTGFDLKNFIACAQNDPSPGATSFTRAFAANIGLIEELWNPQSLWLTLAVIALAAVFSRDLLFWGTLASCVVSMIVFSLPVHVEDRYILPLVPMISVLLAVSLHTLAKPLGRLASYILFGGITALMLLGAADSYWFKGDPKQTILGAYSPVRANGILWHHEWNPQIV
;
A
#
# COMPACT_ATOMS: atom_id res chain seq x y z
N MET A 1 -20.89 -21.12 -18.62
CA MET A 1 -19.94 -20.17 -17.99
C MET A 1 -19.22 -19.40 -19.09
N ASN A 2 -19.14 -18.06 -19.03
CA ASN A 2 -18.56 -17.24 -20.11
C ASN A 2 -17.05 -17.56 -20.27
N ARG A 3 -16.58 -17.95 -21.47
CA ARG A 3 -15.19 -18.43 -21.71
C ARG A 3 -14.11 -17.47 -21.18
N ASN A 4 -14.37 -16.17 -21.24
CA ASN A 4 -13.49 -15.13 -20.70
C ASN A 4 -13.37 -15.17 -19.17
N LYS A 5 -14.47 -15.48 -18.46
CA LYS A 5 -14.47 -15.59 -17.01
C LYS A 5 -13.62 -16.79 -16.56
N ALA A 6 -13.73 -17.92 -17.26
CA ALA A 6 -12.93 -19.11 -16.98
C ALA A 6 -11.42 -18.84 -17.15
N ILE A 7 -11.02 -18.18 -18.25
CA ILE A 7 -9.62 -17.82 -18.51
C ILE A 7 -9.08 -16.87 -17.43
N CYS A 8 -9.82 -15.82 -17.10
CA CYS A 8 -9.41 -14.85 -16.08
C CYS A 8 -9.30 -15.48 -14.68
N THR A 9 -10.23 -16.37 -14.31
CA THR A 9 -10.15 -17.11 -13.05
C THR A 9 -8.95 -18.05 -13.03
N LEU A 10 -8.65 -18.72 -14.14
CA LEU A 10 -7.50 -19.62 -14.24
C LEU A 10 -6.18 -18.84 -14.16
N ILE A 11 -6.07 -17.70 -14.82
CA ILE A 11 -4.89 -16.82 -14.72
C ILE A 11 -4.73 -16.31 -13.29
N PHE A 12 -5.81 -15.83 -12.65
CA PHE A 12 -5.75 -15.38 -11.26
C PHE A 12 -5.32 -16.52 -10.31
N ALA A 13 -5.92 -17.71 -10.46
CA ALA A 13 -5.56 -18.87 -9.65
C ALA A 13 -4.10 -19.29 -9.88
N ALA A 14 -3.62 -19.24 -11.13
CA ALA A 14 -2.22 -19.52 -11.46
C ALA A 14 -1.27 -18.47 -10.88
N SER A 15 -1.58 -17.18 -11.00
CA SER A 15 -0.77 -16.10 -10.40
C SER A 15 -0.73 -16.18 -8.88
N ALA A 16 -1.87 -16.47 -8.24
CA ALA A 16 -1.95 -16.71 -6.81
C ALA A 16 -1.13 -17.96 -6.42
N ALA A 17 -1.23 -19.04 -7.18
CA ALA A 17 -0.46 -20.26 -6.94
C ALA A 17 1.05 -20.03 -7.10
N VAL A 18 1.48 -19.30 -8.13
CA VAL A 18 2.88 -18.90 -8.34
C VAL A 18 3.36 -18.04 -7.17
N PHE A 19 2.59 -17.03 -6.76
CA PHE A 19 2.92 -16.19 -5.62
C PHE A 19 3.04 -16.99 -4.31
N VAL A 20 2.09 -17.90 -4.05
CA VAL A 20 2.09 -18.79 -2.88
C VAL A 20 3.30 -19.73 -2.93
N ALA A 21 3.54 -20.40 -4.04
CA ALA A 21 4.65 -21.34 -4.22
C ALA A 21 6.01 -20.63 -4.07
N GLN A 22 6.15 -19.44 -4.65
CA GLN A 22 7.33 -18.60 -4.49
C GLN A 22 7.54 -18.24 -3.02
N ASN A 23 6.53 -17.87 -2.25
CA ASN A 23 6.76 -17.53 -0.86
C ASN A 23 7.03 -18.77 0.02
N ILE A 24 6.43 -19.93 -0.28
CA ILE A 24 6.75 -21.22 0.38
C ILE A 24 8.21 -21.62 0.11
N ALA A 25 8.65 -21.57 -1.15
CA ALA A 25 10.02 -21.92 -1.51
C ALA A 25 11.05 -21.01 -0.82
N TYR A 26 10.73 -19.72 -0.67
CA TYR A 26 11.58 -18.77 0.05
C TYR A 26 11.71 -19.16 1.51
N PHE A 27 10.59 -19.54 2.14
CA PHE A 27 10.54 -19.98 3.53
C PHE A 27 11.37 -21.24 3.76
N LEU A 28 11.20 -22.26 2.92
CA LEU A 28 11.94 -23.52 3.04
C LEU A 28 13.45 -23.34 2.86
N ARG A 29 13.88 -22.34 2.07
CA ARG A 29 15.31 -22.04 1.83
C ARG A 29 15.95 -21.15 2.89
N ASN A 30 15.16 -20.40 3.66
CA ASN A 30 15.66 -19.41 4.62
C ASN A 30 15.06 -19.60 6.03
N PRO A 31 15.23 -20.78 6.67
CA PRO A 31 14.67 -21.03 8.00
C PRO A 31 15.29 -20.14 9.09
N GLN A 32 16.52 -19.65 8.89
CA GLN A 32 17.24 -18.78 9.84
C GLN A 32 16.75 -17.32 9.81
N PHE A 33 15.96 -16.93 8.80
CA PHE A 33 15.31 -15.61 8.74
C PHE A 33 14.10 -15.49 9.67
N VAL A 34 13.83 -16.52 10.47
CA VAL A 34 12.90 -16.50 11.59
C VAL A 34 13.49 -15.63 12.71
N ASP A 35 14.81 -15.64 12.94
CA ASP A 35 15.37 -15.07 14.18
C ASP A 35 15.82 -13.59 14.09
N GLN A 36 15.74 -12.95 12.91
CA GLN A 36 16.39 -11.64 12.68
C GLN A 36 15.48 -10.40 12.79
N PHE A 37 14.26 -10.51 13.31
CA PHE A 37 13.40 -9.33 13.45
C PHE A 37 13.58 -8.62 14.79
N SER A 38 13.94 -7.34 14.74
CA SER A 38 13.79 -6.34 15.81
C SER A 38 12.37 -6.27 16.39
N THR A 39 11.38 -6.84 15.72
CA THR A 39 10.03 -7.11 16.24
C THR A 39 10.04 -8.06 17.44
N VAL A 40 11.01 -8.98 17.56
CA VAL A 40 11.18 -9.83 18.76
C VAL A 40 11.52 -8.98 19.99
N TRP A 41 12.22 -7.84 19.83
CA TRP A 41 12.52 -6.89 20.89
C TRP A 41 11.30 -6.04 21.31
N LEU A 42 10.50 -5.63 20.33
CA LEU A 42 9.23 -4.91 20.58
C LEU A 42 8.18 -5.82 21.24
N LEU A 43 8.18 -7.09 20.86
CA LEU A 43 7.26 -8.11 21.36
C LEU A 43 7.73 -8.75 22.66
N SER A 44 9.03 -8.77 22.96
CA SER A 44 9.54 -9.23 24.27
C SER A 44 9.11 -8.28 25.39
N GLY A 45 9.02 -6.97 25.14
CA GLY A 45 8.44 -6.00 26.09
C GLY A 45 6.94 -6.23 26.36
N ILE A 46 6.18 -6.64 25.32
CA ILE A 46 4.73 -6.95 25.44
C ILE A 46 4.50 -8.31 26.12
N VAL A 47 5.38 -9.30 25.91
CA VAL A 47 5.24 -10.64 26.48
C VAL A 47 5.79 -10.74 27.92
N GLN A 48 6.77 -9.92 28.29
CA GLN A 48 7.29 -9.89 29.67
C GLN A 48 6.34 -9.19 30.66
N SER A 49 5.47 -8.30 30.19
CA SER A 49 4.46 -7.67 31.03
C SER A 49 3.24 -8.59 31.17
N ARG A 50 3.10 -9.26 32.31
CA ARG A 50 1.84 -9.92 32.76
C ARG A 50 0.73 -8.89 33.06
N MET A 51 0.63 -7.85 32.25
CA MET A 51 -0.22 -6.70 32.51
C MET A 51 -1.63 -6.91 31.96
N PRO A 52 -2.65 -6.32 32.62
CA PRO A 52 -4.01 -6.29 32.11
C PRO A 52 -4.05 -5.75 30.66
N PHE A 53 -4.98 -6.24 29.84
CA PHE A 53 -5.11 -5.90 28.41
C PHE A 53 -4.99 -4.39 28.13
N LEU A 54 -5.62 -3.55 28.96
CA LEU A 54 -5.57 -2.10 28.80
C LEU A 54 -4.24 -1.46 29.20
N VAL A 55 -3.46 -2.07 30.09
CA VAL A 55 -2.19 -1.52 30.59
C VAL A 55 -1.05 -1.86 29.63
N GLY A 56 -0.94 -3.13 29.19
CA GLY A 56 0.08 -3.51 28.21
C GLY A 56 -0.14 -2.83 26.85
N LEU A 57 -1.41 -2.57 26.50
CA LEU A 57 -1.77 -1.83 25.30
C LEU A 57 -1.52 -0.33 25.48
N LYS A 58 -1.79 0.24 26.66
CA LYS A 58 -1.43 1.63 26.96
C LYS A 58 0.08 1.82 26.97
N GLU A 59 0.87 0.90 27.49
CA GLU A 59 2.33 1.01 27.48
C GLU A 59 2.92 0.78 26.09
N SER A 60 2.50 -0.24 25.34
CA SER A 60 3.01 -0.47 23.98
C SER A 60 2.56 0.59 22.97
N VAL A 61 1.37 1.16 23.16
CA VAL A 61 0.80 2.16 22.24
C VAL A 61 1.20 3.59 22.63
N PHE A 62 1.37 3.92 23.91
CA PHE A 62 1.73 5.29 24.32
C PHE A 62 3.24 5.54 24.52
N TYR A 63 4.09 4.51 24.69
CA TYR A 63 5.55 4.72 24.73
C TYR A 63 6.17 4.85 23.33
N GLU A 64 5.52 4.33 22.28
CA GLU A 64 5.90 4.52 20.87
C GLU A 64 5.00 5.57 20.21
N THR A 65 5.14 6.83 20.61
CA THR A 65 4.30 7.98 20.19
C THR A 65 4.26 8.29 18.69
N PHE A 66 4.98 7.54 17.84
CA PHE A 66 5.15 7.88 16.42
C PHE A 66 4.24 7.10 15.46
N TYR A 67 3.79 5.88 15.81
CA TYR A 67 3.00 5.03 14.90
C TYR A 67 1.56 4.86 15.39
N PRO A 68 0.56 5.09 14.52
CA PRO A 68 -0.83 4.81 14.84
C PRO A 68 -1.09 3.31 15.16
N PRO A 69 -2.10 3.00 15.98
CA PRO A 69 -2.12 1.77 16.75
C PRO A 69 -2.70 0.54 16.02
N TYR A 70 -3.26 0.69 14.81
CA TYR A 70 -4.01 -0.40 14.16
C TYR A 70 -3.20 -1.69 13.95
N PRO A 71 -1.96 -1.66 13.41
CA PRO A 71 -1.19 -2.89 13.21
C PRO A 71 -0.90 -3.59 14.55
N TYR A 72 -0.59 -2.80 15.59
CA TYR A 72 -0.28 -3.30 16.92
C TYR A 72 -1.49 -3.94 17.61
N PHE A 73 -2.68 -3.34 17.48
CA PHE A 73 -3.93 -3.93 17.96
C PHE A 73 -4.13 -5.33 17.39
N LEU A 74 -3.93 -5.46 16.07
CA LEU A 74 -4.13 -6.75 15.41
C LEU A 74 -3.08 -7.78 15.81
N PHE A 75 -1.82 -7.36 15.91
CA PHE A 75 -0.75 -8.22 16.41
C PHE A 75 -1.01 -8.69 17.83
N HIS A 76 -1.46 -7.81 18.72
CA HIS A 76 -1.79 -8.18 20.10
C HIS A 76 -2.91 -9.21 20.17
N ILE A 77 -3.96 -9.06 19.35
CA ILE A 77 -5.06 -10.03 19.25
C ILE A 77 -4.52 -11.39 18.79
N LEU A 78 -3.68 -11.42 17.75
CA LEU A 78 -3.10 -12.66 17.22
C LEU A 78 -2.18 -13.35 18.23
N ILE A 79 -1.33 -12.59 18.92
CA ILE A 79 -0.42 -13.14 19.94
C ILE A 79 -1.21 -13.69 21.12
N ARG A 80 -2.29 -13.03 21.56
CA ARG A 80 -3.14 -13.57 22.63
C ARG A 80 -3.88 -14.85 22.21
N ALA A 81 -4.34 -14.92 20.97
CA ALA A 81 -5.12 -16.06 20.49
C ALA A 81 -4.25 -17.29 20.20
N PHE A 82 -3.03 -17.09 19.69
CA PHE A 82 -2.21 -18.17 19.14
C PHE A 82 -0.82 -18.28 19.77
N GLY A 83 -0.44 -17.39 20.68
CA GLY A 83 0.91 -17.29 21.22
C GLY A 83 1.84 -16.44 20.33
N LEU A 84 3.05 -16.15 20.84
CA LEU A 84 4.06 -15.42 20.08
C LEU A 84 4.72 -16.35 19.07
N HIS A 85 4.27 -16.27 17.81
CA HIS A 85 4.89 -17.01 16.72
C HIS A 85 5.12 -16.14 15.49
N LEU A 86 6.34 -16.16 14.96
CA LEU A 86 6.75 -15.35 13.81
C LEU A 86 6.00 -15.71 12.52
N TRP A 87 5.51 -16.94 12.39
CA TRP A 87 4.68 -17.32 11.24
C TRP A 87 3.37 -16.55 11.21
N LEU A 88 2.77 -16.18 12.36
CA LEU A 88 1.47 -15.50 12.42
C LEU A 88 1.46 -14.19 11.63
N PHE A 89 2.50 -13.36 11.77
CA PHE A 89 2.51 -12.09 11.06
C PHE A 89 2.80 -12.26 9.56
N ARG A 90 3.51 -13.33 9.15
CA ARG A 90 3.67 -13.67 7.73
C ARG A 90 2.33 -14.08 7.13
N TRP A 91 1.58 -14.93 7.82
CA TRP A 91 0.21 -15.29 7.42
C TRP A 91 -0.69 -14.06 7.33
N LEU A 92 -0.59 -13.16 8.31
CA LEU A 92 -1.35 -11.91 8.29
C LEU A 92 -0.99 -11.04 7.08
N ASN A 93 0.30 -10.91 6.75
CA ASN A 93 0.73 -10.20 5.55
C ASN A 93 0.16 -10.84 4.28
N TRP A 94 0.21 -12.17 4.16
CA TRP A 94 -0.40 -12.89 3.04
C TRP A 94 -1.91 -12.68 2.95
N LEU A 95 -2.61 -12.66 4.09
CA LEU A 95 -4.03 -12.36 4.13
C LEU A 95 -4.30 -10.95 3.61
N TYR A 96 -3.47 -9.96 3.94
CA TYR A 96 -3.58 -8.60 3.38
C TYR A 96 -3.34 -8.58 1.87
N TRP A 97 -2.33 -9.28 1.36
CA TRP A 97 -2.08 -9.36 -0.09
C TRP A 97 -3.23 -10.03 -0.84
N LEU A 98 -3.72 -11.17 -0.37
CA LEU A 98 -4.81 -11.90 -1.00
C LEU A 98 -6.12 -11.11 -0.94
N SER A 99 -6.45 -10.53 0.21
CA SER A 99 -7.64 -9.69 0.35
C SER A 99 -7.55 -8.40 -0.46
N GLY A 100 -6.37 -7.77 -0.53
CA GLY A 100 -6.11 -6.63 -1.40
C GLY A 100 -6.30 -6.97 -2.87
N ALA A 101 -5.80 -8.13 -3.31
CA ALA A 101 -6.03 -8.63 -4.68
C ALA A 101 -7.53 -8.81 -4.98
N VAL A 102 -8.29 -9.40 -4.04
CA VAL A 102 -9.74 -9.55 -4.16
C VAL A 102 -10.42 -8.18 -4.26
N ILE A 103 -10.03 -7.21 -3.44
CA ILE A 103 -10.64 -5.87 -3.47
C ILE A 103 -10.27 -5.12 -4.75
N CYS A 104 -9.03 -5.22 -5.24
CA CYS A 104 -8.64 -4.68 -6.54
C CYS A 104 -9.49 -5.26 -7.69
N VAL A 105 -9.82 -6.56 -7.63
CA VAL A 105 -10.77 -7.18 -8.57
C VAL A 105 -12.14 -6.51 -8.49
N LEU A 106 -12.65 -6.27 -7.29
CA LEU A 106 -13.94 -5.61 -7.09
C LEU A 106 -13.94 -4.16 -7.59
N VAL A 107 -12.86 -3.40 -7.34
CA VAL A 107 -12.69 -2.03 -7.84
C VAL A 107 -12.69 -2.02 -9.37
N ALA A 108 -11.86 -2.84 -10.01
CA ALA A 108 -11.75 -2.89 -11.45
C ALA A 108 -13.05 -3.42 -12.12
N ARG A 109 -13.76 -4.36 -11.48
CA ARG A 109 -15.06 -4.84 -11.97
C ARG A 109 -16.14 -3.76 -11.95
N ALA A 110 -16.08 -2.81 -11.02
CA ALA A 110 -17.03 -1.72 -10.96
C ALA A 110 -17.03 -0.86 -12.25
N VAL A 111 -15.94 -0.90 -13.03
CA VAL A 111 -15.77 -0.13 -14.26
C VAL A 111 -15.79 -1.00 -15.53
N ALA A 112 -15.12 -2.15 -15.54
CA ALA A 112 -14.73 -2.82 -16.79
C ALA A 112 -15.41 -4.19 -17.06
N LYS A 113 -16.44 -4.57 -16.29
CA LYS A 113 -17.09 -5.91 -16.31
C LYS A 113 -16.14 -7.07 -15.88
N ASP A 114 -16.70 -8.25 -15.63
CA ASP A 114 -16.10 -9.39 -14.90
C ASP A 114 -14.66 -9.80 -15.26
N ALA A 115 -14.29 -9.79 -16.55
CA ALA A 115 -13.02 -10.32 -17.05
C ALA A 115 -11.79 -9.43 -16.73
N LEU A 116 -12.01 -8.14 -16.53
CA LEU A 116 -10.94 -7.16 -16.32
C LEU A 116 -10.67 -6.85 -14.85
N GLY A 117 -11.49 -7.39 -13.94
CA GLY A 117 -11.17 -7.38 -12.52
C GLY A 117 -9.92 -8.20 -12.20
N CYS A 118 -9.79 -9.37 -12.83
CA CYS A 118 -8.69 -10.30 -12.56
C CYS A 118 -7.33 -9.73 -12.99
N THR A 119 -7.27 -8.84 -13.98
CA THR A 119 -6.00 -8.23 -14.42
C THR A 119 -5.41 -7.33 -13.35
N ALA A 120 -6.24 -6.59 -12.59
CA ALA A 120 -5.76 -5.78 -11.47
C ALA A 120 -5.12 -6.64 -10.37
N ALA A 121 -5.73 -7.78 -10.03
CA ALA A 121 -5.13 -8.72 -9.09
C ALA A 121 -3.83 -9.33 -9.60
N VAL A 122 -3.76 -9.68 -10.88
CA VAL A 122 -2.53 -10.23 -11.49
C VAL A 122 -1.40 -9.20 -11.40
N PHE A 123 -1.65 -7.93 -11.73
CA PHE A 123 -0.64 -6.88 -11.60
C PHE A 123 -0.22 -6.62 -10.17
N LEU A 124 -1.15 -6.72 -9.21
CA LEU A 124 -0.80 -6.64 -7.80
C LEU A 124 0.14 -7.80 -7.45
N LEU A 125 -0.32 -9.04 -7.59
CA LEU A 125 0.38 -10.24 -7.12
C LEU A 125 1.74 -10.48 -7.81
N LEU A 126 1.88 -10.08 -9.08
CA LEU A 126 3.11 -10.32 -9.86
C LEU A 126 4.08 -9.14 -9.87
N SER A 127 3.74 -8.00 -9.26
CA SER A 127 4.70 -6.90 -9.14
C SER A 127 5.88 -7.30 -8.24
N GLY A 128 7.09 -6.90 -8.61
CA GLY A 128 8.31 -7.17 -7.83
C GLY A 128 8.19 -6.66 -6.39
N ALA A 129 7.62 -5.46 -6.23
CA ALA A 129 7.25 -4.88 -4.94
C ALA A 129 6.44 -5.87 -4.08
N SER A 130 5.37 -6.43 -4.64
CA SER A 130 4.48 -7.32 -3.88
C SER A 130 5.16 -8.62 -3.45
N ILE A 131 6.03 -9.17 -4.29
CA ILE A 131 6.78 -10.38 -3.98
C ILE A 131 7.84 -10.11 -2.91
N THR A 132 8.55 -8.99 -3.01
CA THR A 132 9.57 -8.61 -2.02
C THR A 132 8.93 -8.29 -0.66
N LEU A 133 7.77 -7.66 -0.66
CA LEU A 133 7.10 -7.20 0.55
C LEU A 133 6.21 -8.25 1.21
N ALA A 134 5.74 -9.24 0.45
CA ALA A 134 5.11 -10.43 1.03
C ALA A 134 6.10 -11.23 1.91
N LYS A 135 7.41 -11.07 1.66
CA LYS A 135 8.48 -11.71 2.42
C LYS A 135 8.88 -10.90 3.67
N SER A 136 8.61 -9.60 3.72
CA SER A 136 8.86 -8.74 4.89
C SER A 136 7.61 -8.60 5.77
N MET A 137 7.73 -8.01 6.97
CA MET A 137 6.59 -7.63 7.82
C MET A 137 6.45 -6.11 7.86
N PRO A 138 5.93 -5.46 6.80
CA PRO A 138 5.69 -4.03 6.87
C PRO A 138 4.48 -3.76 7.76
N LEU A 139 4.62 -2.84 8.73
CA LEU A 139 3.48 -2.29 9.50
C LEU A 139 2.43 -1.68 8.56
N GLU A 140 2.86 -1.31 7.36
CA GLU A 140 2.08 -0.74 6.26
C GLU A 140 1.31 -1.77 5.42
N ALA A 141 1.47 -3.08 5.64
CA ALA A 141 0.73 -4.13 4.91
C ALA A 141 -0.80 -3.90 4.82
N PRO A 142 -1.49 -3.38 5.87
CA PRO A 142 -2.93 -3.08 5.78
C PRO A 142 -3.32 -2.13 4.64
N PHE A 143 -2.39 -1.29 4.17
CA PHE A 143 -2.66 -0.36 3.07
C PHE A 143 -2.99 -1.05 1.74
N ILE A 144 -2.45 -2.25 1.52
CA ILE A 144 -2.76 -3.07 0.34
C ILE A 144 -4.27 -3.40 0.26
N VAL A 145 -4.95 -3.41 1.40
CA VAL A 145 -6.41 -3.64 1.51
C VAL A 145 -7.16 -2.32 1.61
N LEU A 146 -6.73 -1.44 2.51
CA LEU A 146 -7.50 -0.25 2.87
C LEU A 146 -7.56 0.78 1.74
N VAL A 147 -6.47 0.97 0.98
CA VAL A 147 -6.47 1.89 -0.17
C VAL A 147 -7.53 1.48 -1.21
N PRO A 148 -7.49 0.27 -1.80
CA PRO A 148 -8.50 -0.12 -2.77
C PRO A 148 -9.90 -0.28 -2.14
N ALA A 149 -10.02 -0.59 -0.84
CA ALA A 149 -11.32 -0.66 -0.16
C ALA A 149 -11.99 0.72 -0.07
N VAL A 150 -11.24 1.76 0.28
CA VAL A 150 -11.76 3.14 0.29
C VAL A 150 -12.12 3.56 -1.13
N MET A 151 -11.26 3.28 -2.12
CA MET A 151 -11.59 3.57 -3.53
C MET A 151 -12.90 2.90 -3.95
N LEU A 152 -13.11 1.62 -3.61
CA LEU A 152 -14.34 0.89 -3.90
C LEU A 152 -15.56 1.53 -3.24
N ALA A 153 -15.46 1.90 -1.97
CA ALA A 153 -16.56 2.49 -1.21
C ALA A 153 -16.90 3.90 -1.71
N VAL A 154 -15.89 4.74 -1.99
CA VAL A 154 -16.06 6.07 -2.60
C VAL A 154 -16.65 5.94 -3.99
N HIS A 155 -16.18 5.01 -4.83
CA HIS A 155 -16.78 4.74 -6.13
C HIS A 155 -18.25 4.31 -6.01
N SER A 156 -18.55 3.39 -5.09
CA SER A 156 -19.90 2.88 -4.80
C SER A 156 -20.85 3.96 -4.26
N SER A 157 -20.32 5.03 -3.67
CA SER A 157 -21.10 6.21 -3.26
C SER A 157 -21.66 7.01 -4.43
N ARG A 158 -21.23 6.72 -5.66
CA ARG A 158 -21.57 7.46 -6.90
C ARG A 158 -21.25 8.95 -6.76
N SER A 159 -20.01 9.27 -6.41
CA SER A 159 -19.57 10.66 -6.19
C SER A 159 -20.31 11.31 -5.01
N PHE A 160 -20.32 10.63 -3.86
CA PHE A 160 -20.93 11.11 -2.61
C PHE A 160 -22.44 11.40 -2.71
N LEU A 161 -23.15 10.74 -3.63
CA LEU A 161 -24.61 10.87 -3.73
C LEU A 161 -25.35 9.86 -2.84
N ARG A 162 -24.67 8.81 -2.37
CA ARG A 162 -25.23 7.77 -1.49
C ARG A 162 -24.60 7.81 -0.10
N ARG A 163 -25.46 7.92 0.92
CA ARG A 163 -25.06 8.06 2.33
C ARG A 163 -24.26 6.87 2.88
N SER A 164 -24.81 5.65 2.80
CA SER A 164 -24.19 4.47 3.44
C SER A 164 -22.78 4.17 2.90
N PRO A 165 -22.52 4.15 1.58
CA PRO A 165 -21.17 3.96 1.06
C PRO A 165 -20.21 5.09 1.42
N SER A 166 -20.68 6.35 1.53
CA SER A 166 -19.83 7.47 1.99
C SER A 166 -19.42 7.32 3.45
N ILE A 167 -20.31 6.87 4.32
CA ILE A 167 -19.98 6.57 5.73
C ILE A 167 -18.97 5.42 5.81
N ALA A 168 -19.21 4.33 5.06
CA ALA A 168 -18.30 3.19 5.01
C ALA A 168 -16.91 3.59 4.50
N ALA A 169 -16.84 4.41 3.45
CA ALA A 169 -15.60 4.97 2.94
C ALA A 169 -14.87 5.80 4.00
N GLY A 170 -15.60 6.62 4.77
CA GLY A 170 -15.03 7.43 5.85
C GLY A 170 -14.47 6.57 6.98
N ALA A 171 -15.23 5.57 7.43
CA ALA A 171 -14.78 4.63 8.46
C ALA A 171 -13.52 3.85 8.04
N LEU A 172 -13.49 3.33 6.79
CA LEU A 172 -12.31 2.68 6.22
C LEU A 172 -11.13 3.65 6.10
N ALA A 173 -11.38 4.91 5.76
CA ALA A 173 -10.33 5.92 5.69
C ALA A 173 -9.75 6.24 7.07
N GLY A 174 -10.61 6.31 8.10
CA GLY A 174 -10.18 6.42 9.50
C GLY A 174 -9.34 5.22 9.95
N LEU A 175 -9.72 4.00 9.59
CA LEU A 175 -8.88 2.82 9.85
C LEU A 175 -7.52 2.93 9.17
N GLY A 176 -7.45 3.46 7.94
CA GLY A 176 -6.19 3.73 7.27
C GLY A 176 -5.34 4.79 7.99
N LEU A 177 -5.96 5.85 8.51
CA LEU A 177 -5.27 6.83 9.36
C LEU A 177 -4.73 6.20 10.65
N LEU A 178 -5.38 5.15 11.18
CA LEU A 178 -4.87 4.38 12.32
C LEU A 178 -3.75 3.40 11.96
N VAL A 179 -3.39 3.24 10.68
CA VAL A 179 -2.17 2.55 10.25
C VAL A 179 -1.01 3.53 10.14
N LYS A 180 -1.21 4.66 9.46
CA LYS A 180 -0.24 5.76 9.36
C LYS A 180 -0.94 7.06 8.97
N TRP A 181 -0.48 8.19 9.49
CA TRP A 181 -1.01 9.51 9.17
C TRP A 181 -0.88 9.84 7.66
N SER A 182 0.14 9.30 7.01
CA SER A 182 0.37 9.47 5.58
C SER A 182 -0.71 8.84 4.69
N PHE A 183 -1.61 8.05 5.25
CA PHE A 183 -2.68 7.39 4.51
C PHE A 183 -3.56 8.37 3.72
N ALA A 184 -3.79 9.57 4.25
CA ALA A 184 -4.58 10.60 3.57
C ALA A 184 -4.00 10.96 2.19
N ALA A 185 -2.66 11.01 2.05
CA ALA A 185 -2.00 11.36 0.81
C ALA A 185 -2.34 10.38 -0.32
N TYR A 186 -2.45 9.08 0.00
CA TYR A 186 -2.77 8.03 -0.96
C TYR A 186 -4.16 8.12 -1.58
N LEU A 187 -5.10 8.79 -0.93
CA LEU A 187 -6.49 8.81 -1.38
C LEU A 187 -6.99 10.21 -1.71
N PHE A 188 -6.21 11.25 -1.37
CA PHE A 188 -6.65 12.63 -1.49
C PHE A 188 -7.12 12.97 -2.90
N GLY A 189 -6.32 12.66 -3.93
CA GLY A 189 -6.68 12.96 -5.32
C GLY A 189 -7.98 12.27 -5.76
N PHE A 190 -8.19 11.03 -5.36
CA PHE A 190 -9.36 10.21 -5.69
C PHE A 190 -10.60 10.76 -5.00
N VAL A 191 -10.51 10.96 -3.68
CA VAL A 191 -11.61 11.49 -2.88
C VAL A 191 -11.98 12.90 -3.34
N ALA A 192 -11.00 13.77 -3.59
CA ALA A 192 -11.23 15.15 -4.04
C ALA A 192 -11.96 15.19 -5.39
N LEU A 193 -11.51 14.43 -6.39
CA LEU A 193 -12.18 14.41 -7.71
C LEU A 193 -13.61 13.85 -7.62
N TYR A 194 -13.85 12.82 -6.81
CA TYR A 194 -15.20 12.30 -6.58
C TYR A 194 -16.09 13.29 -5.81
N ALA A 195 -15.54 14.01 -4.85
CA ALA A 195 -16.24 15.05 -4.11
C ALA A 195 -16.64 16.21 -5.02
N ILE A 196 -15.71 16.71 -5.86
CA ILE A 196 -15.96 17.76 -6.85
C ILE A 196 -17.03 17.31 -7.85
N ALA A 197 -16.90 16.10 -8.41
CA ALA A 197 -17.89 15.57 -9.35
C ALA A 197 -19.30 15.45 -8.73
N GLY A 198 -19.37 15.05 -7.46
CA GLY A 198 -20.61 15.00 -6.69
C GLY A 198 -21.22 16.37 -6.45
N TRP A 199 -20.39 17.31 -6.02
CA TRP A 199 -20.76 18.69 -5.74
C TRP A 199 -21.33 19.40 -6.98
N MET A 200 -20.69 19.19 -8.14
CA MET A 200 -21.13 19.76 -9.42
C MET A 200 -22.50 19.22 -9.86
N ARG A 201 -22.87 17.98 -9.48
CA ARG A 201 -24.16 17.37 -9.84
C ARG A 201 -25.27 17.68 -8.84
N HIS A 202 -25.01 17.50 -7.54
CA HIS A 202 -25.99 17.70 -6.46
C HIS A 202 -25.33 18.26 -5.20
N ARG A 203 -25.06 19.56 -5.20
CA ARG A 203 -24.34 20.29 -4.15
C ARG A 203 -24.77 19.94 -2.72
N LYS A 204 -26.07 20.03 -2.39
CA LYS A 204 -26.57 19.80 -1.01
C LYS A 204 -26.33 18.36 -0.55
N THR A 205 -26.75 17.38 -1.34
CA THR A 205 -26.62 15.95 -1.00
C THR A 205 -25.16 15.53 -0.91
N ALA A 206 -24.35 15.96 -1.88
CA ALA A 206 -22.92 15.68 -1.88
C ALA A 206 -22.22 16.27 -0.65
N LEU A 207 -22.51 17.53 -0.29
CA LEU A 207 -21.93 18.18 0.89
C LEU A 207 -22.25 17.40 2.17
N VAL A 208 -23.52 17.03 2.38
CA VAL A 208 -23.93 16.26 3.56
C VAL A 208 -23.17 14.92 3.64
N ASN A 209 -23.05 14.20 2.52
CA ASN A 209 -22.37 12.91 2.52
C ASN A 209 -20.84 13.05 2.64
N ILE A 210 -20.24 14.13 2.13
CA ILE A 210 -18.83 14.47 2.36
C ILE A 210 -18.59 14.75 3.85
N LEU A 211 -19.47 15.54 4.49
CA LEU A 211 -19.40 15.78 5.93
C LEU A 211 -19.53 14.49 6.74
N LEU A 212 -20.44 13.59 6.35
CA LEU A 212 -20.59 12.27 6.99
C LEU A 212 -19.36 11.38 6.78
N PHE A 213 -18.73 11.43 5.60
CA PHE A 213 -17.44 10.76 5.35
C PHE A 213 -16.36 11.28 6.31
N CYS A 214 -16.19 12.60 6.40
CA CYS A 214 -15.21 13.22 7.28
C CYS A 214 -15.50 12.88 8.75
N LEU A 215 -16.76 12.98 9.18
CA LEU A 215 -17.17 12.64 10.54
C LEU A 215 -16.87 11.17 10.86
N ALA A 216 -17.17 10.23 9.96
CA ALA A 216 -16.88 8.81 10.18
C ALA A 216 -15.37 8.54 10.28
N ALA A 217 -14.56 9.19 9.44
CA ALA A 217 -13.09 9.09 9.52
C ALA A 217 -12.56 9.63 10.85
N THR A 218 -13.04 10.81 11.27
CA THR A 218 -12.67 11.43 12.54
C THR A 218 -13.15 10.63 13.75
N LEU A 219 -14.33 10.02 13.72
CA LEU A 219 -14.78 9.18 14.83
C LEU A 219 -13.93 7.91 14.96
N ALA A 220 -13.51 7.32 13.84
CA ALA A 220 -12.67 6.13 13.85
C ALA A 220 -11.24 6.42 14.33
N ALA A 221 -10.60 7.49 13.84
CA ALA A 221 -9.19 7.77 14.08
C ALA A 221 -8.92 8.92 15.06
N GLY A 222 -9.88 9.81 15.24
CA GLY A 222 -9.68 11.10 15.90
C GLY A 222 -9.32 10.97 17.36
N TRP A 223 -9.80 9.96 18.08
CA TRP A 223 -9.39 9.73 19.47
C TRP A 223 -7.86 9.62 19.57
N TRP A 224 -7.20 8.88 18.67
CA TRP A 224 -5.75 8.72 18.66
C TRP A 224 -5.03 10.04 18.41
N TYR A 225 -5.44 10.76 17.37
CA TYR A 225 -4.80 12.02 16.99
C TYR A 225 -5.14 13.18 17.94
N LEU A 226 -6.24 13.10 18.70
CA LEU A 226 -6.58 14.11 19.70
C LEU A 226 -5.93 13.84 21.05
N THR A 227 -5.69 12.57 21.42
CA THR A 227 -5.07 12.23 22.72
C THR A 227 -3.57 11.99 22.65
N GLY A 228 -3.05 11.58 21.49
CA GLY A 228 -1.65 11.15 21.31
C GLY A 228 -0.78 12.11 20.48
N PHE A 229 -1.36 13.12 19.83
CA PHE A 229 -0.59 14.05 19.01
C PHE A 229 0.00 15.17 19.87
N ASP A 230 1.24 14.98 20.30
CA ASP A 230 2.03 16.07 20.88
C ASP A 230 2.57 16.96 19.75
N LEU A 231 1.81 18.02 19.43
CA LEU A 231 2.18 19.01 18.40
C LEU A 231 3.56 19.62 18.68
N LYS A 232 3.96 19.78 19.95
CA LYS A 232 5.26 20.34 20.32
C LYS A 232 6.38 19.37 19.98
N ASN A 233 6.22 18.08 20.27
CA ASN A 233 7.18 17.05 19.85
C ASN A 233 7.21 16.88 18.33
N PHE A 234 6.07 16.94 17.64
CA PHE A 234 6.03 16.89 16.17
C PHE A 234 6.80 18.06 15.53
N ILE A 235 6.57 19.29 16.01
CA ILE A 235 7.30 20.47 15.54
C ILE A 235 8.79 20.39 15.90
N ALA A 236 9.12 19.95 17.12
CA ALA A 236 10.51 19.80 17.56
C ALA A 236 11.25 18.73 16.73
N CYS A 237 10.62 17.60 16.40
CA CYS A 237 11.18 16.60 15.49
C CYS A 237 11.35 17.15 14.08
N ALA A 238 10.36 17.90 13.56
CA ALA A 238 10.45 18.51 12.23
C ALA A 238 11.51 19.62 12.12
N GLN A 239 11.79 20.34 13.22
CA GLN A 239 12.76 21.44 13.26
C GLN A 239 14.18 20.99 13.60
N ASN A 240 14.34 19.93 14.41
CA ASN A 240 15.64 19.48 14.90
C ASN A 240 16.17 18.24 14.18
N ASP A 241 15.52 17.73 13.13
CA ASP A 241 16.05 16.63 12.33
C ASP A 241 17.31 17.11 11.58
N PRO A 242 18.53 16.80 12.06
CA PRO A 242 19.78 17.32 11.53
C PRO A 242 20.21 16.46 10.33
N SER A 243 19.25 16.07 9.49
CA SER A 243 19.49 15.19 8.36
C SER A 243 20.45 15.90 7.37
N PRO A 244 21.65 15.34 7.09
CA PRO A 244 22.69 16.01 6.30
C PRO A 244 22.37 16.20 4.80
N GLY A 245 21.10 16.15 4.41
CA GLY A 245 20.71 16.06 3.02
C GLY A 245 19.29 16.53 2.82
N ALA A 246 19.01 17.82 3.06
CA ALA A 246 17.85 18.49 2.48
C ALA A 246 17.91 18.33 0.95
N THR A 247 17.41 17.21 0.44
CA THR A 247 17.31 16.97 -0.99
C THR A 247 16.28 17.94 -1.52
N SER A 248 16.65 18.68 -2.56
CA SER A 248 15.68 19.50 -3.27
C SER A 248 14.48 18.64 -3.70
N PHE A 249 13.28 19.22 -3.72
CA PHE A 249 12.06 18.53 -4.14
C PHE A 249 12.26 17.71 -5.41
N THR A 250 12.95 18.26 -6.41
CA THR A 250 13.26 17.57 -7.67
C THR A 250 14.09 16.30 -7.48
N ARG A 251 15.06 16.30 -6.56
CA ARG A 251 15.86 15.11 -6.23
C ARG A 251 15.04 14.08 -5.46
N ALA A 252 14.22 14.51 -4.51
CA ALA A 252 13.32 13.61 -3.78
C ALA A 252 12.26 12.98 -4.71
N PHE A 253 11.72 13.77 -5.63
CA PHE A 253 10.77 13.29 -6.65
C PHE A 253 11.41 12.30 -7.62
N ALA A 254 12.62 12.60 -8.10
CA ALA A 254 13.38 11.67 -8.93
C ALA A 254 13.76 10.38 -8.18
N ALA A 255 14.10 10.47 -6.88
CA ALA A 255 14.36 9.31 -6.03
C ALA A 255 13.10 8.44 -5.85
N ASN A 256 11.93 9.04 -5.63
CA ASN A 256 10.66 8.32 -5.59
C ASN A 256 10.37 7.57 -6.91
N ILE A 257 10.66 8.19 -8.05
CA ILE A 257 10.55 7.51 -9.37
C ILE A 257 11.55 6.35 -9.48
N GLY A 258 12.81 6.57 -9.12
CA GLY A 258 13.84 5.53 -9.14
C GLY A 258 13.49 4.33 -8.25
N LEU A 259 12.91 4.58 -7.08
CA LEU A 259 12.42 3.52 -6.20
C LEU A 259 11.24 2.75 -6.79
N ILE A 260 10.29 3.43 -7.44
CA ILE A 260 9.24 2.72 -8.19
C ILE A 260 9.88 1.88 -9.29
N GLU A 261 10.89 2.39 -9.99
CA GLU A 261 11.59 1.69 -11.06
C GLU A 261 12.28 0.42 -10.57
N GLU A 262 12.96 0.50 -9.42
CA GLU A 262 13.59 -0.64 -8.76
C GLU A 262 12.55 -1.68 -8.31
N LEU A 263 11.45 -1.23 -7.71
CA LEU A 263 10.40 -2.11 -7.19
C LEU A 263 9.50 -2.71 -8.29
N TRP A 264 9.33 -2.02 -9.42
CA TRP A 264 8.41 -2.39 -10.50
C TRP A 264 9.12 -2.98 -11.73
N ASN A 265 10.43 -3.19 -11.65
CA ASN A 265 11.34 -3.49 -12.76
C ASN A 265 11.36 -2.37 -13.84
N PRO A 266 12.54 -1.85 -14.21
CA PRO A 266 12.68 -0.73 -15.14
C PRO A 266 11.90 -0.90 -16.44
N GLN A 267 12.01 -2.07 -17.08
CA GLN A 267 11.44 -2.30 -18.40
C GLN A 267 9.91 -2.37 -18.36
N SER A 268 9.35 -2.95 -17.30
CA SER A 268 7.89 -2.99 -17.09
C SER A 268 7.31 -1.67 -16.63
N LEU A 269 8.08 -0.84 -15.91
CA LEU A 269 7.61 0.49 -15.48
C LEU A 269 7.38 1.42 -16.67
N TRP A 270 8.35 1.58 -17.56
CA TRP A 270 8.21 2.48 -18.71
C TRP A 270 7.06 2.07 -19.63
N LEU A 271 6.91 0.75 -19.85
CA LEU A 271 5.77 0.22 -20.60
C LEU A 271 4.44 0.47 -19.87
N THR A 272 4.41 0.31 -18.55
CA THR A 272 3.25 0.62 -17.70
C THR A 272 2.85 2.09 -17.81
N LEU A 273 3.82 3.01 -17.71
CA LEU A 273 3.60 4.45 -17.82
C LEU A 273 3.11 4.82 -19.22
N ALA A 274 3.68 4.23 -20.28
CA ALA A 274 3.21 4.44 -21.65
C ALA A 274 1.75 4.00 -21.84
N VAL A 275 1.39 2.83 -21.30
CA VAL A 275 0.00 2.33 -21.32
C VAL A 275 -0.94 3.27 -20.59
N ILE A 276 -0.54 3.79 -19.42
CA ILE A 276 -1.33 4.76 -18.66
C ILE A 276 -1.46 6.08 -19.44
N ALA A 277 -0.37 6.59 -20.01
CA ALA A 277 -0.35 7.85 -20.76
C ALA A 277 -1.26 7.77 -22.00
N LEU A 278 -1.16 6.67 -22.76
CA LEU A 278 -2.05 6.42 -23.89
C LEU A 278 -3.49 6.30 -23.42
N ALA A 279 -3.76 5.56 -22.34
CA ALA A 279 -5.11 5.45 -21.81
C ALA A 279 -5.67 6.80 -21.34
N ALA A 280 -4.84 7.69 -20.81
CA ALA A 280 -5.26 9.03 -20.39
C ALA A 280 -5.81 9.85 -21.56
N VAL A 281 -5.24 9.71 -22.76
CA VAL A 281 -5.74 10.37 -23.99
C VAL A 281 -7.16 9.90 -24.34
N PHE A 282 -7.48 8.63 -24.07
CA PHE A 282 -8.75 8.01 -24.46
C PHE A 282 -9.77 7.93 -23.32
N SER A 283 -9.35 8.13 -22.07
CA SER A 283 -10.20 7.89 -20.90
C SER A 283 -11.05 9.10 -20.54
N ARG A 284 -12.35 8.85 -20.38
CA ARG A 284 -13.31 9.80 -19.77
C ARG A 284 -13.79 9.33 -18.40
N ASP A 285 -13.16 8.30 -17.84
CA ASP A 285 -13.63 7.65 -16.61
C ASP A 285 -13.11 8.37 -15.36
N LEU A 286 -14.02 8.70 -14.44
CA LEU A 286 -13.68 9.33 -13.16
C LEU A 286 -12.84 8.40 -12.27
N LEU A 287 -13.01 7.08 -12.36
CA LEU A 287 -12.16 6.13 -11.62
C LEU A 287 -10.71 6.26 -12.08
N PHE A 288 -10.49 6.32 -13.41
CA PHE A 288 -9.15 6.46 -13.99
C PHE A 288 -8.49 7.75 -13.52
N TRP A 289 -9.16 8.89 -13.72
CA TRP A 289 -8.60 10.20 -13.36
C TRP A 289 -8.45 10.37 -11.85
N GLY A 290 -9.40 9.87 -11.05
CA GLY A 290 -9.30 9.82 -9.59
C GLY A 290 -8.10 9.04 -9.09
N THR A 291 -7.85 7.87 -9.69
CA THR A 291 -6.74 6.99 -9.30
C THR A 291 -5.40 7.62 -9.71
N LEU A 292 -5.32 8.12 -10.95
CA LEU A 292 -4.14 8.81 -11.45
C LEU A 292 -3.81 10.05 -10.60
N ALA A 293 -4.81 10.86 -10.26
CA ALA A 293 -4.62 12.03 -9.40
C ALA A 293 -4.09 11.65 -8.02
N SER A 294 -4.53 10.52 -7.45
CA SER A 294 -4.00 10.04 -6.17
C SER A 294 -2.55 9.60 -6.24
N CYS A 295 -2.18 8.87 -7.30
CA CYS A 295 -0.78 8.48 -7.51
C CYS A 295 0.12 9.72 -7.62
N VAL A 296 -0.31 10.73 -8.39
CA VAL A 296 0.44 11.99 -8.56
C VAL A 296 0.53 12.78 -7.26
N VAL A 297 -0.60 12.98 -6.56
CA VAL A 297 -0.63 13.72 -5.29
C VAL A 297 0.23 13.02 -4.25
N SER A 298 0.17 11.69 -4.16
CA SER A 298 1.02 10.94 -3.23
C SER A 298 2.49 11.16 -3.53
N MET A 299 2.89 11.02 -4.79
CA MET A 299 4.27 11.25 -5.22
C MET A 299 4.76 12.65 -4.87
N ILE A 300 3.93 13.67 -5.08
CA ILE A 300 4.25 15.06 -4.71
C ILE A 300 4.39 15.16 -3.19
N VAL A 301 3.40 14.69 -2.43
CA VAL A 301 3.39 14.79 -0.95
C VAL A 301 4.59 14.06 -0.35
N PHE A 302 4.96 12.87 -0.82
CA PHE A 302 6.13 12.13 -0.34
C PHE A 302 7.46 12.63 -0.89
N SER A 303 7.45 13.64 -1.75
CA SER A 303 8.66 14.36 -2.18
C SER A 303 8.88 15.67 -1.41
N LEU A 304 7.93 16.06 -0.55
CA LEU A 304 8.05 17.23 0.34
C LEU A 304 8.86 16.94 1.63
N PRO A 305 8.74 15.76 2.29
CA PRO A 305 9.62 15.37 3.37
C PRO A 305 11.06 15.24 2.90
N VAL A 306 11.99 15.48 3.82
CA VAL A 306 13.44 15.31 3.59
C VAL A 306 13.82 13.83 3.40
N HIS A 307 12.98 12.91 3.89
CA HIS A 307 13.23 11.47 3.84
C HIS A 307 12.33 10.78 2.81
N VAL A 308 12.96 10.20 1.79
CA VAL A 308 12.33 9.26 0.86
C VAL A 308 12.57 7.85 1.39
N GLU A 309 11.51 7.10 1.63
CA GLU A 309 11.59 5.72 2.11
C GLU A 309 10.73 4.82 1.23
N ASP A 310 11.26 3.64 0.90
CA ASP A 310 10.61 2.63 0.04
C ASP A 310 9.20 2.28 0.52
N ARG A 311 9.01 2.30 1.85
CA ARG A 311 7.72 1.99 2.49
C ARG A 311 6.60 2.98 2.13
N TYR A 312 6.92 4.19 1.66
CA TYR A 312 5.90 5.16 1.22
C TYR A 312 5.33 4.86 -0.17
N ILE A 313 6.02 4.03 -0.96
CA ILE A 313 5.60 3.70 -2.33
C ILE A 313 4.64 2.49 -2.33
N LEU A 314 4.72 1.64 -1.31
CA LEU A 314 3.96 0.38 -1.22
C LEU A 314 2.44 0.57 -1.36
N PRO A 315 1.83 1.59 -0.72
CA PRO A 315 0.40 1.80 -0.82
C PRO A 315 -0.07 2.24 -2.21
N LEU A 316 0.86 2.60 -3.10
CA LEU A 316 0.58 2.95 -4.50
C LEU A 316 0.44 1.72 -5.39
N VAL A 317 1.06 0.60 -5.03
CA VAL A 317 1.01 -0.66 -5.79
C VAL A 317 -0.44 -1.05 -6.14
N PRO A 318 -1.40 -1.16 -5.19
CA PRO A 318 -2.79 -1.49 -5.54
C PRO A 318 -3.45 -0.45 -6.45
N MET A 319 -3.12 0.84 -6.30
CA MET A 319 -3.65 1.90 -7.17
C MET A 319 -3.12 1.79 -8.59
N ILE A 320 -1.82 1.57 -8.76
CA ILE A 320 -1.18 1.37 -10.06
C ILE A 320 -1.74 0.11 -10.73
N SER A 321 -1.94 -0.98 -9.98
CA SER A 321 -2.55 -2.21 -10.50
C SER A 321 -3.98 -1.99 -11.01
N VAL A 322 -4.79 -1.23 -10.27
CA VAL A 322 -6.15 -0.84 -10.71
C VAL A 322 -6.09 0.07 -11.93
N LEU A 323 -5.22 1.08 -11.90
CA LEU A 323 -5.04 2.04 -12.99
C LEU A 323 -4.62 1.33 -14.28
N LEU A 324 -3.68 0.40 -14.20
CA LEU A 324 -3.24 -0.45 -15.31
C LEU A 324 -4.39 -1.30 -15.88
N ALA A 325 -5.16 -1.95 -15.02
CA ALA A 325 -6.30 -2.76 -15.46
C ALA A 325 -7.34 -1.91 -16.22
N VAL A 326 -7.65 -0.72 -15.70
CA VAL A 326 -8.55 0.25 -16.35
C VAL A 326 -7.94 0.81 -17.64
N SER A 327 -6.63 1.04 -17.67
CA SER A 327 -5.90 1.55 -18.83
C SER A 327 -5.94 0.55 -19.98
N LEU A 328 -5.62 -0.71 -19.69
CA LEU A 328 -5.72 -1.79 -20.67
C LEU A 328 -7.15 -1.97 -21.17
N HIS A 329 -8.15 -1.85 -20.30
CA HIS A 329 -9.55 -1.88 -20.76
C HIS A 329 -9.87 -0.76 -21.74
N THR A 330 -9.41 0.45 -21.42
CA THR A 330 -9.68 1.66 -22.22
C THR A 330 -9.01 1.55 -23.60
N LEU A 331 -7.76 1.08 -23.66
CA LEU A 331 -7.03 0.85 -24.91
C LEU A 331 -7.56 -0.35 -25.70
N ALA A 332 -8.06 -1.37 -25.01
CA ALA A 332 -8.59 -2.57 -25.63
C ALA A 332 -9.83 -2.32 -26.49
N LYS A 333 -10.64 -1.31 -26.14
CA LYS A 333 -11.88 -0.97 -26.86
C LYS A 333 -11.62 -0.64 -28.34
N PRO A 334 -10.71 0.30 -28.69
CA PRO A 334 -10.41 0.61 -30.09
C PRO A 334 -9.47 -0.39 -30.77
N LEU A 335 -8.51 -0.99 -30.05
CA LEU A 335 -7.46 -1.83 -30.65
C LEU A 335 -7.92 -3.26 -30.98
N GLY A 336 -9.09 -3.67 -30.48
CA GLY A 336 -9.59 -5.03 -30.64
C GLY A 336 -8.98 -6.03 -29.64
N ARG A 337 -9.63 -7.20 -29.53
CA ARG A 337 -9.32 -8.20 -28.49
C ARG A 337 -7.90 -8.78 -28.61
N LEU A 338 -7.42 -9.03 -29.83
CA LEU A 338 -6.12 -9.66 -30.07
C LEU A 338 -4.96 -8.78 -29.59
N ALA A 339 -4.94 -7.50 -29.98
CA ALA A 339 -3.93 -6.53 -29.53
C ALA A 339 -3.92 -6.37 -28.01
N SER A 340 -5.11 -6.43 -27.39
CA SER A 340 -5.26 -6.37 -25.93
C SER A 340 -4.65 -7.59 -25.23
N TYR A 341 -4.84 -8.79 -25.80
CA TYR A 341 -4.23 -10.01 -25.27
C TYR A 341 -2.72 -10.02 -25.44
N ILE A 342 -2.21 -9.52 -26.57
CA ILE A 342 -0.76 -9.39 -26.80
C ILE A 342 -0.15 -8.41 -25.79
N LEU A 343 -0.76 -7.24 -25.60
CA LEU A 343 -0.30 -6.24 -24.64
C LEU A 343 -0.35 -6.77 -23.20
N PHE A 344 -1.46 -7.39 -22.81
CA PHE A 344 -1.60 -8.00 -21.49
C PHE A 344 -0.61 -9.15 -21.27
N GLY A 345 -0.50 -10.06 -22.24
CA GLY A 345 0.44 -11.18 -22.21
C GLY A 345 1.89 -10.71 -22.14
N GLY A 346 2.25 -9.68 -22.90
CA GLY A 346 3.57 -9.07 -22.88
C GLY A 346 3.92 -8.45 -21.54
N ILE A 347 3.03 -7.62 -20.97
CA ILE A 347 3.25 -7.02 -19.63
C ILE A 347 3.33 -8.11 -18.56
N THR A 348 2.45 -9.11 -18.61
CA THR A 348 2.44 -10.21 -17.64
C THR A 348 3.71 -11.04 -17.75
N ALA A 349 4.17 -11.34 -18.97
CA ALA A 349 5.42 -12.08 -19.19
C ALA A 349 6.63 -11.29 -18.67
N LEU A 350 6.69 -9.98 -18.93
CA LEU A 350 7.75 -9.11 -18.40
C LEU A 350 7.72 -9.03 -16.88
N MET A 351 6.54 -8.93 -16.27
CA MET A 351 6.41 -8.98 -14.80
C MET A 351 6.83 -10.33 -14.24
N LEU A 352 6.52 -11.45 -14.91
CA LEU A 352 6.97 -12.79 -14.50
C LEU A 352 8.48 -12.96 -14.63
N LEU A 353 9.08 -12.42 -15.69
CA LEU A 353 10.54 -12.39 -15.87
C LEU A 353 11.20 -11.54 -14.79
N GLY A 354 10.67 -10.34 -14.52
CA GLY A 354 11.13 -9.49 -13.43
C GLY A 354 10.99 -10.16 -12.06
N ALA A 355 9.85 -10.80 -11.79
CA ALA A 355 9.60 -11.57 -10.57
C ALA A 355 10.57 -12.74 -10.42
N ALA A 356 10.94 -13.40 -11.52
CA ALA A 356 11.97 -14.44 -11.51
C ALA A 356 13.34 -13.83 -11.17
N ASP A 357 13.74 -12.75 -11.83
CA ASP A 357 15.03 -12.08 -11.59
C ASP A 357 15.17 -11.57 -10.14
N SER A 358 14.12 -10.98 -9.57
CA SER A 358 14.09 -10.58 -8.14
C SER A 358 14.28 -11.76 -7.18
N TYR A 359 14.03 -12.98 -7.65
CA TYR A 359 14.20 -14.22 -6.90
C TYR A 359 15.60 -14.85 -7.11
N TRP A 360 16.22 -14.58 -8.26
CA TRP A 360 17.53 -15.08 -8.66
C TRP A 360 18.68 -14.12 -8.36
N PHE A 361 18.42 -12.91 -7.87
CA PHE A 361 19.45 -12.02 -7.37
C PHE A 361 20.22 -12.69 -6.22
N LYS A 362 21.40 -13.22 -6.58
CA LYS A 362 22.42 -13.89 -5.75
C LYS A 362 23.09 -12.98 -4.72
N GLY A 363 22.47 -11.85 -4.35
CA GLY A 363 22.96 -11.01 -3.27
C GLY A 363 22.70 -11.70 -1.95
N ASP A 364 23.66 -11.65 -1.03
CA ASP A 364 23.47 -12.06 0.35
C ASP A 364 22.13 -11.46 0.84
N PRO A 365 21.12 -12.27 1.23
CA PRO A 365 19.81 -11.76 1.61
C PRO A 365 19.88 -10.75 2.78
N LYS A 366 21.00 -10.75 3.53
CA LYS A 366 21.33 -9.68 4.49
C LYS A 366 21.49 -8.31 3.82
N GLN A 367 22.14 -8.23 2.66
CA GLN A 367 22.32 -6.98 1.91
C GLN A 367 21.06 -6.49 1.21
N THR A 368 20.14 -7.36 0.81
CA THR A 368 18.88 -6.94 0.16
C THR A 368 17.90 -6.33 1.16
N ILE A 369 17.86 -6.85 2.39
CA ILE A 369 17.02 -6.31 3.46
C ILE A 369 17.71 -5.14 4.18
N LEU A 370 19.01 -5.22 4.48
CA LEU A 370 19.74 -4.05 4.97
C LEU A 370 19.83 -2.94 3.91
N GLY A 371 19.75 -3.26 2.62
CA GLY A 371 19.64 -2.29 1.52
C GLY A 371 18.28 -1.60 1.47
N ALA A 372 17.18 -2.34 1.68
CA ALA A 372 15.81 -1.79 1.78
C ALA A 372 15.54 -1.00 3.08
N TYR A 373 16.43 -1.12 4.07
CA TYR A 373 16.46 -0.30 5.29
C TYR A 373 17.69 0.61 5.36
N SER A 374 18.55 0.64 4.34
CA SER A 374 19.68 1.56 4.31
C SER A 374 19.13 2.88 3.81
N PRO A 375 19.12 3.95 4.61
CA PRO A 375 19.02 5.27 4.03
C PRO A 375 20.18 5.35 3.04
N VAL A 376 19.84 5.57 1.77
CA VAL A 376 20.72 5.97 0.66
C VAL A 376 22.19 5.57 0.83
N ARG A 377 22.71 4.69 -0.03
CA ARG A 377 24.16 4.62 -0.33
C ARG A 377 24.63 5.97 -0.89
N ALA A 378 24.75 6.96 -0.02
CA ALA A 378 25.44 8.21 -0.21
C ALA A 378 26.37 8.32 1.00
N ASN A 379 27.62 7.92 0.77
CA ASN A 379 28.77 8.14 1.64
C ASN A 379 28.78 7.36 2.97
N GLY A 380 29.07 6.05 2.89
CA GLY A 380 30.04 5.38 3.77
C GLY A 380 29.98 5.56 5.31
N ILE A 381 28.86 5.94 5.91
CA ILE A 381 28.73 6.07 7.37
C ILE A 381 27.56 5.19 7.82
N LEU A 382 27.91 4.01 8.33
CA LEU A 382 26.99 3.13 9.04
C LEU A 382 26.53 3.83 10.33
N TRP A 383 25.28 4.29 10.36
CA TRP A 383 24.65 4.73 11.60
C TRP A 383 24.25 3.51 12.42
N HIS A 384 25.18 3.03 13.24
CA HIS A 384 24.83 2.27 14.44
C HIS A 384 24.24 3.25 15.45
N HIS A 385 22.92 3.34 15.53
CA HIS A 385 22.30 3.85 16.75
C HIS A 385 22.49 2.81 17.86
N GLU A 386 23.66 2.82 18.49
CA GLU A 386 23.77 2.33 19.87
C GLU A 386 22.93 3.26 20.74
N TRP A 387 21.83 2.71 21.26
CA TRP A 387 21.03 3.36 22.28
C TRP A 387 21.90 3.51 23.53
N ASN A 388 22.37 4.73 23.81
CA ASN A 388 23.09 5.04 25.05
C ASN A 388 22.06 5.25 26.18
N PRO A 389 21.99 4.36 27.19
CA PRO A 389 21.00 4.47 28.27
C PRO A 389 21.30 5.62 29.26
N GLN A 390 22.39 6.37 29.08
CA GLN A 390 22.88 7.33 30.07
C GLN A 390 22.39 8.77 29.89
N ILE A 391 21.31 9.00 29.15
CA ILE A 391 20.65 10.32 29.11
C ILE A 391 19.25 10.17 29.69
N VAL A 392 19.17 10.26 31.01
CA VAL A 392 18.00 10.67 31.81
C VAL A 392 18.46 11.76 32.76
#